data_AF-A0A523H5T0-F1
#
_entry.id   AF-A0A523H5T0-F1
#
_cell.length_a   1.000
_cell.length_b   1.000
_cell.length_c   1.000
_cell.angle_alpha   90.00
_cell.angle_beta   90.00
_cell.angle_gamma   90.00
#
_symmetry.space_group_name_H-M   'P 1'
#
loop_
_entity.id
_entity.type
_entity.pdbx_description
1 polymer ?
#
loop_
_entity_poly.entity_id
_entity_poly.type
_entity_poly.pdbx_seq_one_letter_code
_entity_poly.pdbx_strand_id
1 'polypeptide(L)'
;MGYAFKAISKNLASRFRKVQDAGLAIRIGQVTKLEEMKVAITRFGIMEMMGWKGTGGTAVHSDNVQGHFYIDVMRNFAKRGKASIYELYFNDILVAMQLCIASPNMLILLKTTYNESQSSFPRSVCYFTCFWRSILQQNA
;
A
#
# COMPACT_ATOMS: atom_id res chain seq x y z
N MET A 1 1.98 -24.65 -7.24
CA MET A 1 2.03 -23.19 -7.01
C MET A 1 1.41 -22.34 -8.13
N GLY A 2 1.23 -22.84 -9.37
CA GLY A 2 0.78 -22.03 -10.53
C GLY A 2 -0.73 -21.75 -10.67
N TYR A 3 -1.62 -22.59 -10.14
CA TYR A 3 -3.07 -22.43 -10.33
C TYR A 3 -3.68 -21.32 -9.48
N ALA A 4 -3.28 -21.22 -8.21
CA ALA A 4 -3.74 -20.15 -7.31
C ALA A 4 -3.29 -18.77 -7.83
N PHE A 5 -2.03 -18.65 -8.29
CA PHE A 5 -1.50 -17.41 -8.86
C PHE A 5 -2.30 -16.93 -10.08
N LYS A 6 -2.64 -17.84 -11.01
CA LYS A 6 -3.41 -17.54 -12.22
C LYS A 6 -4.87 -17.17 -11.91
N ALA A 7 -5.46 -17.78 -10.89
CA ALA A 7 -6.82 -17.45 -10.45
C ALA A 7 -6.90 -16.06 -9.81
N ILE A 8 -5.91 -15.70 -8.98
CA ILE A 8 -5.89 -14.39 -8.32
C ILE A 8 -5.60 -13.27 -9.32
N SER A 9 -4.69 -13.47 -10.28
CA SER A 9 -4.41 -12.47 -11.32
C SER A 9 -5.60 -12.21 -12.24
N LYS A 10 -6.39 -13.24 -12.58
CA LYS A 10 -7.61 -13.10 -13.37
C LYS A 10 -8.70 -12.31 -12.63
N ASN A 11 -8.91 -12.63 -11.34
CA ASN A 11 -9.87 -11.89 -10.50
C ASN A 11 -9.48 -10.41 -10.34
N LEU A 12 -8.17 -10.13 -10.32
CA LEU A 12 -7.66 -8.78 -10.25
C LEU A 12 -7.88 -7.99 -11.53
N ALA A 13 -7.55 -8.57 -12.69
CA ALA A 13 -7.73 -7.91 -13.99
C ALA A 13 -9.19 -7.50 -14.22
N SER A 14 -10.14 -8.34 -13.81
CA SER A 14 -11.57 -8.01 -13.86
C SER A 14 -11.93 -6.82 -12.96
N ARG A 15 -11.30 -6.69 -11.79
CA ARG A 15 -11.55 -5.55 -10.89
C ARG A 15 -10.90 -4.26 -11.36
N PHE A 16 -9.71 -4.32 -11.97
CA PHE A 16 -9.11 -3.17 -12.64
C PHE A 16 -9.96 -2.67 -13.79
N ARG A 17 -10.51 -3.58 -14.61
CA ARG A 17 -11.44 -3.22 -15.67
C ARG A 17 -12.63 -2.45 -15.14
N LYS A 18 -13.25 -2.88 -14.03
CA LYS A 18 -14.36 -2.11 -13.42
C LYS A 18 -13.99 -0.67 -13.03
N VAL A 19 -12.75 -0.42 -12.60
CA VAL A 19 -12.26 0.93 -12.28
C VAL A 19 -12.02 1.75 -13.55
N GLN A 20 -11.46 1.12 -14.59
CA GLN A 20 -11.24 1.74 -15.91
C GLN A 20 -12.56 2.01 -16.65
N ASP A 21 -13.52 1.10 -16.58
CA ASP A 21 -14.86 1.19 -17.14
C ASP A 21 -15.67 2.31 -16.45
N ALA A 22 -15.35 2.61 -15.18
CA ALA A 22 -15.87 3.77 -14.46
C ALA A 22 -15.18 5.10 -14.85
N GLY A 23 -14.26 5.08 -15.81
CA GLY A 23 -13.55 6.27 -16.31
C GLY A 23 -12.48 6.82 -15.36
N LEU A 24 -12.07 6.06 -14.34
CA LEU A 24 -11.04 6.50 -13.40
C LEU A 24 -9.63 6.17 -13.91
N ALA A 25 -8.77 7.18 -13.97
CA ALA A 25 -7.35 7.01 -14.23
C ALA A 25 -6.66 6.40 -13.00
N ILE A 26 -6.01 5.25 -13.19
CA ILE A 26 -5.34 4.53 -12.11
C ILE A 26 -3.84 4.79 -12.18
N ARG A 27 -3.28 5.31 -11.09
CA ARG A 27 -1.83 5.52 -10.95
C ARG A 27 -1.34 4.81 -9.69
N ILE A 28 -0.20 4.14 -9.81
CA ILE A 28 0.47 3.49 -8.68
C ILE A 28 1.81 4.17 -8.49
N GLY A 29 1.98 4.81 -7.33
CA GLY A 29 3.24 5.34 -6.84
C GLY A 29 4.00 4.31 -5.99
N GLN A 30 5.32 4.47 -5.93
CA GLN A 30 6.17 3.68 -5.06
C GLN A 30 7.22 4.60 -4.44
N VAL A 31 7.33 4.54 -3.12
CA VAL A 31 8.35 5.25 -2.34
C VAL A 31 9.35 4.24 -1.79
N THR A 32 10.60 4.40 -2.19
CA THR A 32 11.74 3.53 -1.79
C THR A 32 12.89 4.31 -1.16
N LYS A 33 12.97 5.62 -1.42
CA LYS A 33 14.05 6.47 -0.93
C LYS A 33 13.91 6.74 0.56
N LEU A 34 15.05 6.67 1.26
CA LEU A 34 15.13 6.89 2.71
C LEU A 34 14.48 8.19 3.18
N GLU A 35 14.72 9.29 2.45
CA GLU A 35 14.27 10.63 2.87
C GLU A 35 12.78 10.87 2.63
N GLU A 36 12.16 10.09 1.77
CA GLU A 36 10.74 10.16 1.48
C GLU A 36 9.90 9.31 2.46
N MET A 37 10.53 8.39 3.21
CA MET A 37 9.84 7.47 4.12
C MET A 37 9.02 8.17 5.20
N LYS A 38 9.58 9.20 5.84
CA LYS A 38 8.88 9.93 6.91
C LYS A 38 7.61 10.61 6.37
N VAL A 39 7.71 11.24 5.21
CA VAL A 39 6.59 11.93 4.57
C VAL A 39 5.52 10.92 4.15
N ALA A 40 5.92 9.81 3.53
CA ALA A 40 4.99 8.75 3.12
C ALA A 40 4.26 8.11 4.32
N ILE A 41 4.95 7.87 5.43
CA ILE A 41 4.32 7.31 6.65
C ILE A 41 3.39 8.31 7.31
N THR A 42 3.69 9.61 7.23
CA THR A 42 2.78 10.65 7.69
C THR A 42 1.47 10.64 6.88
N ARG A 43 1.57 10.52 5.54
CA ARG A 43 0.38 10.34 4.67
C ARG A 43 -0.40 9.07 5.02
N PHE A 44 0.31 7.96 5.28
CA PHE A 44 -0.29 6.71 5.71
C PHE A 44 -1.11 6.89 6.99
N GLY A 45 -0.53 7.58 7.98
CA GLY A 45 -1.17 7.89 9.25
C GLY A 45 -2.46 8.69 9.12
N ILE A 46 -2.42 9.76 8.33
CA ILE A 46 -3.59 10.60 8.04
C ILE A 46 -4.70 9.75 7.43
N MET A 47 -4.38 8.90 6.45
CA MET A 47 -5.37 8.02 5.81
C MET A 47 -5.93 6.96 6.78
N GLU A 48 -5.07 6.35 7.61
CA GLU A 48 -5.50 5.37 8.61
C GLU A 48 -6.44 5.98 9.65
N MET A 49 -6.21 7.24 10.06
CA MET A 49 -7.09 7.97 10.96
C MET A 49 -8.47 8.24 10.35
N MET A 50 -8.55 8.44 9.03
CA MET A 50 -9.80 8.73 8.32
C MET A 50 -10.68 7.48 8.09
N GLY A 51 -10.21 6.26 8.38
CA GLY A 51 -11.00 5.02 8.23
C GLY A 51 -11.94 4.72 9.43
N TRP A 52 -12.95 3.86 9.25
CA TRP A 52 -14.03 3.60 10.25
C TRP A 52 -13.60 3.03 11.63
N LYS A 53 -12.31 2.85 11.91
CA LYS A 53 -11.77 2.46 13.22
C LYS A 53 -10.91 3.54 13.89
N GLY A 54 -11.15 4.82 13.57
CA GLY A 54 -10.54 5.97 14.26
C GLY A 54 -10.79 6.02 15.79
N THR A 55 -11.66 5.18 16.33
CA THR A 55 -12.01 5.09 17.75
C THR A 55 -11.12 4.16 18.59
N GLY A 56 -10.04 3.59 18.02
CA GLY A 56 -9.18 2.62 18.71
C GLY A 56 -7.83 3.13 19.23
N GLY A 57 -7.43 4.38 18.94
CA GLY A 57 -6.15 4.94 19.43
C GLY A 57 -4.86 4.33 18.86
N THR A 58 -4.94 3.43 17.87
CA THR A 58 -3.79 2.72 17.26
C THR A 58 -3.34 3.29 15.92
N ALA A 59 -3.84 4.47 15.55
CA ALA A 59 -3.46 5.14 14.32
C ALA A 59 -1.98 5.51 14.34
N VAL A 60 -1.30 5.29 13.22
CA VAL A 60 0.10 5.64 12.98
C VAL A 60 0.21 7.16 12.84
N HIS A 61 0.21 7.90 13.94
CA HIS A 61 0.55 9.32 13.93
C HIS A 61 2.06 9.50 13.98
N SER A 62 2.60 10.47 13.23
CA SER A 62 4.03 10.82 13.25
C SER A 62 4.55 11.05 14.67
N ASP A 63 3.67 11.46 15.59
CA ASP A 63 3.99 11.86 16.96
C ASP A 63 3.55 10.80 18.00
N ASN A 64 2.96 9.67 17.56
CA ASN A 64 2.60 8.54 18.42
C ASN A 64 3.67 7.44 18.32
N VAL A 65 3.78 6.61 19.36
CA VAL A 65 4.76 5.51 19.48
C VAL A 65 4.72 4.58 18.26
N GLN A 66 3.52 4.33 17.68
CA GLN A 66 3.41 3.53 16.45
C GLN A 66 3.98 4.23 15.21
N GLY A 67 3.82 5.55 15.05
CA GLY A 67 4.40 6.27 13.92
C GLY A 67 5.91 6.31 13.98
N HIS A 68 6.49 6.61 15.15
CA HIS A 68 7.94 6.51 15.35
C HIS A 68 8.45 5.11 15.03
N PHE A 69 7.76 4.06 15.50
CA PHE A 69 8.11 2.67 15.20
C PHE A 69 8.13 2.39 13.69
N TYR A 70 7.05 2.72 12.96
CA TYR A 70 7.01 2.46 11.51
C TYR A 70 8.01 3.33 10.74
N ILE A 71 8.27 4.58 11.17
CA ILE A 71 9.31 5.43 10.59
C ILE A 71 10.67 4.75 10.72
N ASP A 72 11.02 4.29 11.92
CA ASP A 72 12.31 3.68 12.17
C ASP A 72 12.49 2.35 11.42
N VAL A 73 11.46 1.49 11.44
CA VAL A 73 11.46 0.23 10.68
C VAL A 73 11.66 0.51 9.20
N MET A 74 10.83 1.37 8.61
CA MET A 74 10.88 1.63 7.17
C MET A 74 12.17 2.32 6.76
N ARG A 75 12.68 3.28 7.54
CA ARG A 75 13.99 3.91 7.27
C ARG A 75 15.13 2.91 7.34
N ASN A 76 15.15 2.03 8.34
CA ASN A 76 16.22 1.02 8.46
C ASN A 76 16.21 0.02 7.30
N PHE A 77 15.04 -0.40 6.83
CA PHE A 77 14.94 -1.26 5.66
C PHE A 77 15.22 -0.49 4.36
N ALA A 78 14.83 0.79 4.25
CA ALA A 78 15.10 1.64 3.09
C ALA A 78 16.60 1.85 2.86
N LYS A 79 17.39 2.01 3.94
CA LYS A 79 18.87 2.07 3.88
C LYS A 79 19.49 0.87 3.17
N ARG A 80 18.81 -0.29 3.19
CA ARG A 80 19.27 -1.55 2.58
C ARG A 80 18.59 -1.83 1.24
N GLY A 81 17.82 -0.87 0.70
CA GLY A 81 17.01 -1.07 -0.51
C GLY A 81 15.85 -2.06 -0.33
N LYS A 82 15.43 -2.29 0.92
CA LYS A 82 14.49 -3.35 1.30
C LYS A 82 13.15 -2.85 1.82
N ALA A 83 12.85 -1.56 1.67
CA ALA A 83 11.56 -0.98 2.03
C ALA A 83 10.85 -0.47 0.78
N SER A 84 9.53 -0.62 0.75
CA SER A 84 8.67 -0.03 -0.27
C SER A 84 7.35 0.38 0.34
N ILE A 85 6.91 1.60 0.05
CA ILE A 85 5.56 2.06 0.33
C ILE A 85 4.88 2.22 -1.02
N TYR A 86 3.78 1.49 -1.21
CA TYR A 86 2.99 1.60 -2.43
C TYR A 86 1.79 2.50 -2.18
N GLU A 87 1.51 3.34 -3.17
CA GLU A 87 0.46 4.36 -3.13
C GLU A 87 -0.45 4.15 -4.34
N LEU A 88 -1.74 3.93 -4.11
CA LEU A 88 -2.73 3.79 -5.16
C LEU A 88 -3.50 5.09 -5.30
N TYR A 89 -3.63 5.57 -6.53
CA TYR A 89 -4.35 6.79 -6.87
C TYR A 89 -5.44 6.52 -7.90
N PHE A 90 -6.60 7.13 -7.70
CA PHE A 90 -7.67 7.24 -8.69
C PHE A 90 -7.88 8.72 -9.01
N ASN A 91 -7.74 9.14 -10.27
CA ASN A 91 -7.81 10.54 -10.68
C ASN A 91 -6.98 11.47 -9.77
N ASP A 92 -5.75 11.04 -9.46
CA ASP A 92 -4.80 11.72 -8.56
C ASP A 92 -5.20 11.85 -7.08
N ILE A 93 -6.34 11.27 -6.69
CA ILE A 93 -6.72 11.11 -5.29
C ILE A 93 -6.04 9.86 -4.75
N LEU A 94 -5.29 10.00 -3.64
CA LEU A 94 -4.70 8.86 -2.95
C LEU A 94 -5.82 8.06 -2.27
N VAL A 95 -5.98 6.81 -2.69
CA VAL A 95 -7.08 5.93 -2.24
C VAL A 95 -6.61 4.76 -1.39
N ALA A 96 -5.35 4.35 -1.50
CA ALA A 96 -4.80 3.32 -0.62
C ALA A 96 -3.28 3.41 -0.50
N MET A 97 -2.78 2.87 0.62
CA MET A 97 -1.36 2.73 0.87
C MET A 97 -1.03 1.37 1.49
N GLN A 98 0.13 0.84 1.16
CA GLN A 98 0.66 -0.41 1.69
C GLN A 98 2.12 -0.24 2.10
N LEU A 99 2.44 -0.57 3.35
CA LEU A 99 3.82 -0.65 3.84
C LEU A 99 4.35 -2.07 3.59
N CYS A 100 5.50 -2.16 2.93
CA CYS A 100 6.18 -3.41 2.62
C CYS A 100 7.66 -3.36 3.01
N ILE A 101 8.16 -4.48 3.52
CA ILE A 101 9.59 -4.75 3.64
C ILE A 101 9.93 -6.07 2.96
N ALA A 102 11.13 -6.17 2.42
CA ALA A 102 11.59 -7.34 1.71
C ALA A 102 12.84 -7.94 2.35
N SER A 103 12.93 -9.26 2.31
CA SER A 103 14.17 -10.02 2.43
C SER A 103 14.40 -10.77 1.12
N PRO A 104 15.59 -11.36 0.88
CA PRO A 104 15.88 -12.06 -0.37
C PRO A 104 14.83 -13.11 -0.77
N ASN A 105 14.16 -13.72 0.21
CA ASN A 105 13.24 -14.84 -0.01
C ASN A 105 11.80 -14.54 0.43
N MET A 106 11.51 -13.32 0.88
CA MET A 106 10.22 -13.01 1.48
C MET A 106 9.84 -11.54 1.34
N LEU A 107 8.61 -11.30 0.89
CA LEU A 107 7.95 -10.00 0.99
C LEU A 107 7.01 -10.01 2.20
N ILE A 108 7.15 -9.03 3.09
CA ILE A 108 6.32 -8.87 4.26
C ILE A 108 5.44 -7.63 4.06
N LEU A 109 4.12 -7.84 4.07
CA LEU A 109 3.12 -6.78 4.09
C LEU A 109 2.86 -6.38 5.54
N LEU A 110 3.28 -5.18 5.94
CA LEU A 110 3.21 -4.75 7.35
C LEU A 110 1.83 -4.20 7.71
N LYS A 111 1.44 -3.12 7.04
CA LYS A 111 0.19 -2.41 7.29
C LYS A 111 -0.42 -1.89 6.00
N THR A 112 -1.74 -1.90 5.96
CA THR A 112 -2.55 -1.44 4.82
C THR A 112 -3.57 -0.44 5.31
N THR A 113 -3.74 0.64 4.55
CA THR A 113 -4.81 1.61 4.78
C THR A 113 -5.45 1.98 3.45
N TYR A 114 -6.70 2.42 3.49
CA TYR A 114 -7.42 2.88 2.32
C TYR A 114 -8.46 3.93 2.71
N ASN A 115 -8.78 4.80 1.76
CA ASN A 115 -9.80 5.80 1.91
C ASN A 115 -11.18 5.18 1.66
N GLU A 116 -12.01 5.10 2.70
CA GLU A 116 -13.33 4.46 2.63
C GLU A 116 -14.39 5.32 1.95
N SER A 117 -14.14 6.62 1.76
CA SER A 117 -15.01 7.49 0.96
C SER A 117 -15.09 7.04 -0.51
N GLN A 118 -14.22 6.12 -0.94
CA GLN A 118 -14.21 5.48 -2.25
C GLN A 118 -14.76 4.04 -2.20
N SER A 119 -15.69 3.75 -1.29
CA SER A 119 -16.28 2.42 -1.01
C SER A 119 -16.88 1.68 -2.20
N SER A 120 -17.12 2.38 -3.32
CA SER A 120 -17.53 1.78 -4.61
C SER A 120 -16.49 0.78 -5.15
N PHE A 121 -15.22 0.90 -4.74
CA PHE A 121 -14.16 0.00 -5.16
C PHE A 121 -13.87 -1.10 -4.12
N PRO A 122 -13.76 -2.37 -4.55
CA PRO A 122 -13.52 -3.46 -3.63
C PRO A 122 -12.18 -3.26 -2.91
N ARG A 123 -12.18 -3.30 -1.57
CA ARG A 123 -10.97 -3.30 -0.71
C ARG A 123 -9.84 -4.18 -1.26
N SER A 124 -10.22 -5.32 -1.85
CA SER A 124 -9.33 -6.29 -2.48
C SER A 124 -8.53 -5.79 -3.70
N VAL A 125 -8.94 -4.69 -4.36
CA VAL A 125 -8.14 -4.02 -5.40
C VAL A 125 -6.92 -3.39 -4.75
N CYS A 126 -7.10 -2.67 -3.64
CA CYS A 126 -6.03 -1.99 -2.92
C CYS A 126 -4.96 -2.97 -2.38
N TYR A 127 -5.39 -4.05 -1.71
CA TYR A 127 -4.48 -5.08 -1.16
C TYR A 127 -3.59 -5.71 -2.23
N PHE A 128 -4.15 -5.99 -3.40
CA PHE A 128 -3.48 -6.82 -4.38
C PHE A 128 -2.68 -6.02 -5.41
N THR A 129 -3.05 -4.76 -5.66
CA THR A 129 -2.32 -3.86 -6.57
C THR A 129 -0.89 -3.61 -6.09
N CYS A 130 -0.75 -3.34 -4.79
CA CYS A 130 0.54 -3.10 -4.15
C CYS A 130 1.36 -4.40 -4.06
N PHE A 131 0.70 -5.52 -3.77
CA PHE A 131 1.31 -6.85 -3.69
C PHE A 131 1.84 -7.33 -5.06
N TRP A 132 1.05 -7.21 -6.12
CA TRP A 132 1.39 -7.69 -7.47
C TRP A 132 2.63 -6.98 -8.02
N ARG A 133 2.70 -5.65 -7.89
CA ARG A 133 3.84 -4.88 -8.40
C ARG A 133 5.12 -5.16 -7.60
N SER A 134 4.99 -5.41 -6.30
CA SER A 134 6.11 -5.82 -5.46
C SER A 134 6.65 -7.21 -5.78
N ILE A 135 5.80 -8.13 -6.24
CA ILE A 135 6.23 -9.46 -6.69
C ILE A 135 6.89 -9.39 -8.06
N LEU A 136 6.36 -8.59 -8.99
CA LEU A 136 6.96 -8.43 -10.31
C LEU A 136 8.35 -7.80 -10.25
N GLN A 137 8.60 -6.88 -9.31
CA GLN A 137 9.93 -6.28 -9.12
C GLN A 137 10.98 -7.20 -8.48
N GLN A 138 10.58 -8.31 -7.82
CA GLN A 138 11.55 -9.28 -7.28
C GLN A 138 11.93 -10.37 -8.30
N ASN A 139 11.18 -10.50 -9.40
CA ASN A 139 11.40 -11.50 -10.45
C ASN A 139 11.91 -10.89 -11.77
N ALA A 140 12.40 -9.65 -11.73
CA ALA A 140 13.03 -8.93 -12.82
C ALA A 140 14.47 -8.57 -12.42
#